data_AF-A0A8S3V630-F1
#
_entry.id   AF-A0A8S3V630-F1
#
_cell.length_a   1.000
_cell.length_b   1.000
_cell.length_c   1.000
_cell.angle_alpha   90.00
_cell.angle_beta   90.00
_cell.angle_gamma   90.00
#
_symmetry.space_group_name_H-M   'P 1'
#
loop_
_entity.id
_entity.type
_entity.pdbx_description
1 polymer ?
#
loop_
_entity_poly.entity_id
_entity_poly.type
_entity_poly.pdbx_seq_one_letter_code
_entity_poly.pdbx_strand_id
1 'polypeptide(L)'
;MSAATPKPLSEEELRLFLDFHHEIRALVYFKDLPDYIILDTQWLSDAFKCIVTAKKFRAANIRNQKSWEEFYHRGKLHKEVLEDIFENEKNILNKHKDYILNVMEKFDIVICPNKSEGSGEKPCYYVPCLIKAEPVQDIYKMFKVPEDARNRSTWLCFKFKFLPPHLKHHLIATLCRKYDIAEVAVPENKKRQIALFKDSAVFELQKTKLRKLLVSTCPNSIQIQVLEFGKGMEKELYKDIADFVKLELENIILKRFKMSNVEFDKKWECGLTKPEFVTGCNDFSGEEITEYFCETCRTPHKFIGEWSEEQNKALSVSQSSEKMQRSDPYIESFSQNTAFSTKVRVSVKRDYSNLSEEPPRKRSLTEFTKEEINFTKMGIVVLNILADASYDLLKPDKPNLRPRSDCDITHLYREHRNLNKHIPSYGWGCPWHIIQNTDIAIGDDIERIRLTRNELQHSRIFQLDDKRFNELCNILSDLLKRFDQHNKPTKLYTDQLNDILAKTVSAEDFGSEIN
;
A
#
# COMPACT_ATOMS: atom_id res chain seq x y z
N MET A 1 -3.05 21.88 45.26
CA MET A 1 -2.38 22.20 43.98
C MET A 1 -3.44 22.12 42.90
N SER A 2 -3.56 23.12 42.02
CA SER A 2 -4.51 23.04 40.90
C SER A 2 -4.05 21.95 39.94
N ALA A 3 -4.90 20.98 39.62
CA ALA A 3 -4.64 20.09 38.50
C ALA A 3 -4.60 20.94 37.23
N ALA A 4 -3.49 20.92 36.50
CA ALA A 4 -3.43 21.55 35.20
C ALA A 4 -4.36 20.76 34.26
N THR A 5 -5.42 21.41 33.77
CA THR A 5 -6.28 20.84 32.73
C THR A 5 -5.41 20.50 31.52
N PRO A 6 -5.49 19.27 30.97
CA PRO A 6 -4.69 18.89 29.81
C PRO A 6 -4.99 19.86 28.66
N LYS A 7 -3.94 20.46 28.08
CA LYS A 7 -4.10 21.28 26.88
C LYS A 7 -4.53 20.35 25.75
N PRO A 8 -5.66 20.59 25.05
CA PRO A 8 -5.99 19.79 23.88
C PRO A 8 -4.89 19.94 22.83
N LEU A 9 -4.53 18.82 22.19
CA LEU A 9 -3.71 18.82 21.00
C LEU A 9 -4.38 19.70 19.93
N SER A 10 -3.60 20.51 19.22
CA SER A 10 -4.04 21.10 17.97
C SER A 10 -4.43 20.01 16.95
N GLU A 11 -5.22 20.38 15.95
CA GLU A 11 -5.63 19.42 14.92
C GLU A 11 -4.42 18.82 14.17
N GLU A 12 -3.34 19.59 14.04
CA GLU A 12 -2.10 19.17 13.40
C GLU A 12 -1.28 18.21 14.27
N GLU A 13 -1.18 18.47 15.58
CA GLU A 13 -0.62 17.51 16.54
C GLU A 13 -1.34 16.16 16.50
N LEU A 14 -2.67 16.19 16.43
CA LEU A 14 -3.47 14.97 16.34
C LEU A 14 -3.21 14.23 15.03
N ARG A 15 -3.14 14.93 13.90
CA ARG A 15 -2.78 14.31 12.61
C ARG A 15 -1.37 13.71 12.65
N LEU A 16 -0.39 14.42 13.21
CA LEU A 16 0.99 13.93 13.36
C LEU A 16 1.07 12.72 14.30
N PHE A 17 0.34 12.72 15.42
CA PHE A 17 0.19 11.56 16.30
C PHE A 17 -0.33 10.35 15.53
N LEU A 18 -1.43 10.51 14.79
CA LEU A 18 -2.10 9.41 14.11
C LEU A 18 -1.25 8.87 12.95
N ASP A 19 -0.58 9.73 12.19
CA ASP A 19 0.36 9.34 11.14
C ASP A 19 1.56 8.56 11.71
N PHE A 20 2.18 9.09 12.77
CA PHE A 20 3.31 8.45 13.45
C PHE A 20 2.92 7.05 13.98
N HIS A 21 1.81 6.96 14.72
CA HIS A 21 1.35 5.70 15.30
C HIS A 21 0.84 4.71 14.23
N HIS A 22 0.40 5.20 13.06
CA HIS A 22 0.10 4.38 11.89
C HIS A 22 1.36 3.77 11.25
N GLU A 23 2.41 4.58 11.02
CA GLU A 23 3.67 4.13 10.41
C GLU A 23 4.38 3.04 11.25
N ILE A 24 4.37 3.17 12.58
CA ILE A 24 4.90 2.11 13.48
C ILE A 24 3.95 0.93 13.67
N ARG A 25 2.77 0.94 13.04
CA ARG A 25 1.72 -0.09 13.12
C ARG A 25 1.15 -0.29 14.54
N ALA A 26 1.22 0.75 15.37
CA ALA A 26 0.61 0.78 16.70
C ALA A 26 -0.91 0.92 16.62
N LEU A 27 -1.39 1.68 15.63
CA LEU A 27 -2.80 1.79 15.24
C LEU A 27 -2.92 1.76 13.71
N VAL A 28 -4.15 1.74 13.19
CA VAL A 28 -4.43 2.02 11.78
C VAL A 28 -5.35 3.21 11.65
N TYR A 29 -4.91 4.20 10.87
CA TYR A 29 -5.62 5.42 10.55
C TYR A 29 -5.34 5.79 9.08
N PHE A 30 -6.36 6.29 8.39
CA PHE A 30 -6.23 6.83 7.04
C PHE A 30 -6.91 8.19 7.00
N LYS A 31 -6.19 9.24 6.56
CA LYS A 31 -6.70 10.63 6.52
C LYS A 31 -7.99 10.77 5.72
N ASP A 32 -8.15 9.96 4.68
CA ASP A 32 -9.30 9.93 3.78
C ASP A 32 -10.33 8.83 4.13
N LEU A 33 -10.18 8.17 5.28
CA LEU A 33 -11.22 7.37 5.95
C LEU A 33 -11.30 7.77 7.45
N PRO A 34 -11.56 9.05 7.79
CA PRO A 34 -11.40 9.57 9.15
C PRO A 34 -12.43 9.05 10.16
N ASP A 35 -13.47 8.35 9.72
CA ASP A 35 -14.59 7.88 10.55
C ASP A 35 -14.18 7.01 11.75
N TYR A 36 -13.05 6.29 11.66
CA TYR A 36 -12.56 5.43 12.74
C TYR A 36 -11.03 5.41 12.83
N ILE A 37 -10.53 5.41 14.06
CA ILE A 37 -9.13 5.08 14.38
C ILE A 37 -9.13 3.66 14.94
N ILE A 38 -8.35 2.76 14.32
CA ILE A 38 -8.30 1.35 14.70
C ILE A 38 -7.14 1.15 15.69
N LEU A 39 -7.46 1.12 16.98
CA LEU A 39 -6.48 0.95 18.05
C LEU A 39 -5.97 -0.49 18.19
N ASP A 40 -6.79 -1.49 17.83
CA ASP A 40 -6.42 -2.90 17.87
C ASP A 40 -6.11 -3.41 16.45
N THR A 41 -4.82 -3.45 16.12
CA THR A 41 -4.33 -3.94 14.82
C THR A 41 -4.42 -5.47 14.71
N GLN A 42 -4.53 -6.19 15.84
CA GLN A 42 -4.74 -7.63 15.86
C GLN A 42 -6.19 -7.98 15.51
N TRP A 43 -7.17 -7.28 16.09
CA TRP A 43 -8.58 -7.38 15.70
C TRP A 43 -8.79 -7.14 14.20
N LEU A 44 -8.13 -6.13 13.63
CA LEU A 44 -8.20 -5.85 12.20
C LEU A 44 -7.57 -6.96 11.35
N SER A 45 -6.39 -7.44 11.77
CA SER A 45 -5.71 -8.58 11.14
C SER A 45 -6.60 -9.83 11.14
N ASP A 46 -7.31 -10.09 12.24
CA ASP A 46 -8.23 -11.22 12.34
C ASP A 46 -9.48 -11.04 11.47
N ALA A 47 -10.05 -9.83 11.40
CA ALA A 47 -11.12 -9.51 10.45
C ALA A 47 -10.70 -9.77 8.98
N PHE A 48 -9.47 -9.42 8.61
CA PHE A 48 -8.91 -9.74 7.29
C PHE A 48 -8.78 -11.25 7.09
N LYS A 49 -8.25 -11.98 8.08
CA LYS A 49 -8.13 -13.45 8.06
C LYS A 49 -9.47 -14.13 7.86
N CYS A 50 -10.55 -13.67 8.49
CA CYS A 50 -11.89 -14.21 8.27
C CYS A 50 -12.25 -14.23 6.77
N ILE A 51 -11.98 -13.15 6.04
CA ILE A 51 -12.25 -13.07 4.59
C ILE A 51 -11.22 -13.88 3.77
N VAL A 52 -9.90 -13.65 3.95
CA VAL A 52 -8.88 -14.30 3.11
C VAL A 52 -8.67 -15.79 3.42
N THR A 53 -9.20 -16.28 4.55
CA THR A 53 -9.17 -17.71 4.91
C THR A 53 -10.53 -18.40 4.92
N ALA A 54 -11.64 -17.69 4.66
CA ALA A 54 -12.98 -18.25 4.49
C ALA A 54 -13.03 -19.44 3.52
N LYS A 55 -12.10 -19.53 2.55
CA LYS A 55 -11.99 -20.71 1.69
C LYS A 55 -11.73 -22.02 2.45
N LYS A 56 -11.00 -21.97 3.56
CA LYS A 56 -10.61 -23.14 4.35
C LYS A 56 -11.69 -23.54 5.36
N PHE A 57 -12.51 -22.58 5.78
CA PHE A 57 -13.53 -22.74 6.82
C PHE A 57 -14.91 -22.52 6.20
N ARG A 58 -15.39 -23.55 5.48
CA ARG A 58 -16.74 -23.54 4.91
C ARG A 58 -17.75 -23.50 6.06
N ALA A 59 -18.56 -22.45 6.14
CA ALA A 59 -19.64 -22.34 7.10
C ALA A 59 -20.59 -23.55 6.95
N ALA A 60 -21.02 -24.15 8.07
CA ALA A 60 -21.92 -25.31 8.05
C ALA A 60 -23.31 -24.97 7.47
N ASN A 61 -23.75 -23.73 7.65
CA ASN A 61 -25.04 -23.20 7.19
C ASN A 61 -24.82 -22.09 6.14
N ILE A 62 -24.55 -22.47 4.89
CA ILE A 62 -24.42 -21.51 3.78
C ILE A 62 -25.82 -21.02 3.36
N ARG A 63 -26.07 -19.71 3.42
CA ARG A 63 -27.35 -19.13 2.99
C ARG A 63 -27.48 -19.02 1.47
N ASN A 64 -26.36 -18.80 0.77
CA ASN A 64 -26.35 -18.64 -0.69
C ASN A 64 -25.16 -19.38 -1.33
N GLN A 65 -25.36 -20.66 -1.63
CA GLN A 65 -24.36 -21.56 -2.23
C GLN A 65 -23.72 -20.98 -3.51
N LYS A 66 -24.50 -20.26 -4.33
CA LYS A 66 -24.03 -19.66 -5.59
C LYS A 66 -23.11 -18.46 -5.38
N SER A 67 -23.45 -17.55 -4.46
CA SER A 67 -22.56 -16.43 -4.13
C SER A 67 -21.25 -16.93 -3.53
N TRP A 68 -21.31 -17.99 -2.71
CA TRP A 68 -20.12 -18.67 -2.21
C TRP A 68 -19.30 -19.32 -3.34
N GLU A 69 -19.91 -20.00 -4.31
CA GLU A 69 -19.20 -20.56 -5.47
C GLU A 69 -18.49 -19.49 -6.33
N GLU A 70 -19.15 -18.34 -6.56
CA GLU A 70 -18.50 -17.20 -7.23
C GLU A 70 -17.32 -16.65 -6.42
N PHE A 71 -17.41 -16.61 -5.07
CA PHE A 71 -16.28 -16.28 -4.20
C PHE A 71 -15.15 -17.34 -4.26
N TYR A 72 -15.50 -18.63 -4.19
CA TYR A 72 -14.55 -19.76 -4.22
C TYR A 72 -13.78 -19.88 -5.55
N HIS A 73 -14.37 -19.47 -6.67
CA HIS A 73 -13.76 -19.65 -7.99
C HIS A 73 -13.27 -18.36 -8.63
N ARG A 74 -13.91 -17.22 -8.35
CA ARG A 74 -13.64 -15.92 -8.99
C ARG A 74 -13.21 -14.84 -7.99
N GLY A 75 -13.10 -15.18 -6.69
CA GLY A 75 -12.76 -14.24 -5.62
C GLY A 75 -13.78 -13.13 -5.39
N LYS A 76 -14.97 -13.20 -6.02
CA LYS A 76 -15.99 -12.14 -5.95
C LYS A 76 -16.68 -12.17 -4.58
N LEU A 77 -16.49 -11.12 -3.79
CA LEU A 77 -17.05 -10.99 -2.45
C LEU A 77 -18.43 -10.33 -2.53
N HIS A 78 -19.46 -11.17 -2.59
CA HIS A 78 -20.85 -10.73 -2.48
C HIS A 78 -21.22 -10.36 -1.05
N LYS A 79 -22.24 -9.50 -0.88
CA LYS A 79 -22.69 -9.03 0.43
C LYS A 79 -23.15 -10.19 1.33
N GLU A 80 -23.85 -11.17 0.78
CA GLU A 80 -24.35 -12.32 1.55
C GLU A 80 -23.20 -13.20 2.05
N VAL A 81 -22.11 -13.32 1.27
CA VAL A 81 -20.90 -14.06 1.68
C VAL A 81 -20.19 -13.33 2.81
N LEU A 82 -20.08 -12.00 2.75
CA LEU A 82 -19.50 -11.19 3.81
C LEU A 82 -20.31 -11.26 5.11
N GLU A 83 -21.64 -11.25 5.00
CA GLU A 83 -22.55 -11.42 6.13
C GLU A 83 -22.44 -12.82 6.74
N ASP A 84 -22.44 -13.88 5.94
CA ASP A 84 -22.18 -15.25 6.40
C ASP A 84 -20.79 -15.38 7.09
N ILE A 85 -19.74 -14.74 6.56
CA ILE A 85 -18.39 -14.76 7.17
C ILE A 85 -18.38 -14.06 8.55
N PHE A 86 -18.95 -12.86 8.66
CA PHE A 86 -18.91 -12.07 9.89
C PHE A 86 -19.98 -12.42 10.93
N GLU A 87 -21.06 -13.12 10.56
CA GLU A 87 -22.04 -13.61 11.53
C GLU A 87 -21.51 -14.80 12.35
N ASN A 88 -20.64 -15.62 11.76
CA ASN A 88 -19.88 -16.65 12.49
C ASN A 88 -18.86 -16.04 13.48
N GLU A 89 -18.45 -14.79 13.27
CA GLU A 89 -17.35 -14.12 13.97
C GLU A 89 -17.85 -12.88 14.75
N LYS A 90 -18.58 -13.14 15.85
CA LYS A 90 -19.01 -12.17 16.88
C LYS A 90 -19.41 -10.79 16.33
N ASN A 91 -20.69 -10.63 15.92
CA ASN A 91 -21.49 -9.41 15.60
C ASN A 91 -20.85 -8.01 15.41
N ILE A 92 -19.82 -7.62 16.18
CA ILE A 92 -19.02 -6.41 16.05
C ILE A 92 -18.44 -6.28 14.62
N LEU A 93 -17.92 -7.35 14.01
CA LEU A 93 -17.38 -7.29 12.63
C LEU A 93 -18.47 -6.88 11.61
N ASN A 94 -19.65 -7.50 11.69
CA ASN A 94 -20.78 -7.22 10.80
C ASN A 94 -21.25 -5.76 10.88
N LYS A 95 -21.14 -5.12 12.07
CA LYS A 95 -21.47 -3.70 12.27
C LYS A 95 -20.52 -2.75 11.53
N HIS A 96 -19.24 -3.13 11.38
CA HIS A 96 -18.19 -2.27 10.80
C HIS A 96 -17.73 -2.74 9.40
N LYS A 97 -18.47 -3.64 8.76
CA LYS A 97 -18.06 -4.34 7.53
C LYS A 97 -17.68 -3.44 6.35
N ASP A 98 -18.45 -2.38 6.09
CA ASP A 98 -18.19 -1.48 4.97
C ASP A 98 -16.89 -0.67 5.19
N TYR A 99 -16.62 -0.29 6.45
CA TYR A 99 -15.36 0.34 6.84
C TYR A 99 -14.18 -0.64 6.76
N ILE A 100 -14.36 -1.89 7.21
CA ILE A 100 -13.34 -2.94 7.08
C ILE A 100 -12.98 -3.16 5.60
N LEU A 101 -13.96 -3.19 4.69
CA LEU A 101 -13.71 -3.30 3.25
C LEU A 101 -12.91 -2.12 2.69
N ASN A 102 -13.28 -0.88 3.06
CA ASN A 102 -12.54 0.31 2.65
C ASN A 102 -11.07 0.26 3.12
N VAL A 103 -10.84 -0.19 4.36
CA VAL A 103 -9.49 -0.38 4.92
C VAL A 103 -8.74 -1.52 4.22
N MET A 104 -9.39 -2.64 3.91
CA MET A 104 -8.79 -3.73 3.11
C MET A 104 -8.38 -3.27 1.72
N GLU A 105 -9.12 -2.33 1.12
CA GLU A 105 -8.79 -1.74 -0.18
C GLU A 105 -7.60 -0.78 -0.08
N LYS A 106 -7.45 -0.03 1.02
CA LYS A 106 -6.22 0.75 1.30
C LYS A 106 -4.97 -0.12 1.39
N PHE A 107 -5.12 -1.36 1.85
CA PHE A 107 -4.06 -2.37 1.85
C PHE A 107 -3.95 -3.19 0.56
N ASP A 108 -4.80 -2.94 -0.45
CA ASP A 108 -4.93 -3.72 -1.70
C ASP A 108 -5.20 -5.23 -1.50
N ILE A 109 -5.78 -5.60 -0.34
CA ILE A 109 -6.20 -6.98 -0.03
C ILE A 109 -7.49 -7.33 -0.80
N VAL A 110 -8.36 -6.33 -0.94
CA VAL A 110 -9.51 -6.36 -1.86
C VAL A 110 -9.38 -5.26 -2.89
N ILE A 111 -10.03 -5.45 -4.03
CA ILE A 111 -10.18 -4.43 -5.07
C ILE A 111 -11.65 -4.26 -5.42
N CYS A 112 -12.07 -3.04 -5.72
CA CYS A 112 -13.41 -2.72 -6.21
C CYS A 112 -13.29 -2.06 -7.59
N PRO A 113 -13.40 -2.84 -8.69
CA PRO A 113 -13.43 -2.28 -10.04
C PRO A 113 -14.60 -1.31 -10.19
N ASN A 114 -14.41 -0.27 -11.01
CA ASN A 114 -15.48 0.63 -11.46
C ASN A 114 -16.24 1.35 -10.32
N LYS A 115 -15.50 1.92 -9.35
CA LYS A 115 -16.02 2.92 -8.40
C LYS A 115 -16.43 4.21 -9.13
N SER A 116 -17.55 4.14 -9.84
CA SER A 116 -18.19 5.29 -10.47
C SER A 116 -18.99 6.06 -9.42
N GLU A 117 -18.42 7.16 -8.93
CA GLU A 117 -19.15 8.09 -8.07
C GLU A 117 -20.44 8.55 -8.79
N GLY A 118 -21.59 8.25 -8.19
CA GLY A 118 -22.91 8.64 -8.70
C GLY A 118 -23.68 7.61 -9.54
N SER A 119 -23.16 6.40 -9.82
CA SER A 119 -23.91 5.40 -10.61
C SER A 119 -25.06 4.71 -9.85
N GLY A 120 -25.09 4.80 -8.51
CA GLY A 120 -26.09 4.15 -7.66
C GLY A 120 -25.95 2.61 -7.58
N GLU A 121 -25.04 2.01 -8.35
CA GLU A 121 -24.73 0.59 -8.27
C GLU A 121 -23.92 0.28 -7.00
N LYS A 122 -24.14 -0.91 -6.44
CA LYS A 122 -23.43 -1.34 -5.22
C LYS A 122 -22.00 -1.76 -5.57
N PRO A 123 -20.99 -1.36 -4.79
CA PRO A 123 -19.59 -1.72 -5.05
C PRO A 123 -19.41 -3.25 -5.07
N CYS A 124 -18.71 -3.75 -6.09
CA CYS A 124 -18.40 -5.17 -6.27
C CYS A 124 -16.94 -5.43 -5.90
N TYR A 125 -16.72 -6.00 -4.71
CA TYR A 125 -15.38 -6.33 -4.23
C TYR A 125 -14.90 -7.69 -4.75
N TYR A 126 -13.60 -7.77 -5.00
CA TYR A 126 -12.88 -8.99 -5.36
C TYR A 126 -11.66 -9.16 -4.46
N VAL A 127 -11.30 -10.40 -4.13
CA VAL A 127 -10.13 -10.74 -3.30
C VAL A 127 -9.06 -11.42 -4.18
N PRO A 128 -8.06 -10.69 -4.71
CA PRO A 128 -7.20 -11.20 -5.78
C PRO A 128 -6.42 -12.47 -5.43
N CYS A 129 -5.95 -12.59 -4.19
CA CYS A 129 -5.21 -13.77 -3.71
C CYS A 129 -6.07 -15.05 -3.64
N LEU A 130 -7.40 -14.92 -3.70
CA LEU A 130 -8.35 -16.02 -3.73
C LEU A 130 -8.79 -16.43 -5.14
N ILE A 131 -8.40 -15.70 -6.19
CA ILE A 131 -8.82 -16.04 -7.55
C ILE A 131 -8.04 -17.28 -8.03
N LYS A 132 -8.61 -18.07 -8.95
CA LYS A 132 -7.88 -19.16 -9.61
C LYS A 132 -6.81 -18.59 -10.56
N ALA A 133 -5.72 -19.31 -10.74
CA ALA A 133 -4.80 -19.05 -11.86
C ALA A 133 -5.46 -19.54 -13.16
N GLU A 134 -5.14 -18.87 -14.26
CA GLU A 134 -5.58 -19.23 -15.61
C GLU A 134 -4.35 -19.12 -16.53
N PRO A 135 -4.02 -20.13 -17.35
CA PRO A 135 -2.91 -20.02 -18.29
C PRO A 135 -3.19 -18.91 -19.31
N VAL A 136 -2.17 -18.13 -19.66
CA VAL A 136 -2.33 -17.01 -20.61
C VAL A 136 -2.81 -17.49 -21.99
N GLN A 137 -2.49 -18.72 -22.37
CA GLN A 137 -3.03 -19.34 -23.59
C GLN A 137 -4.55 -19.51 -23.56
N ASP A 138 -5.14 -19.78 -22.40
CA ASP A 138 -6.58 -19.88 -22.25
C ASP A 138 -7.24 -18.49 -22.19
N ILE A 139 -6.55 -17.49 -21.61
CA ILE A 139 -6.95 -16.07 -21.71
C ILE A 139 -7.01 -15.62 -23.18
N TYR A 140 -6.02 -15.95 -24.03
CA TYR A 140 -6.07 -15.63 -25.46
C TYR A 140 -7.28 -16.26 -26.17
N LYS A 141 -7.62 -17.52 -25.84
CA LYS A 141 -8.82 -18.19 -26.38
C LYS A 141 -10.11 -17.48 -25.95
N MET A 142 -10.21 -17.03 -24.70
CA MET A 142 -11.37 -16.28 -24.20
C MET A 142 -11.60 -14.98 -24.97
N PHE A 143 -10.53 -14.28 -25.35
CA PHE A 143 -10.59 -13.06 -26.15
C PHE A 143 -10.58 -13.29 -27.67
N LYS A 144 -10.41 -14.54 -28.13
CA LYS A 144 -10.26 -14.92 -29.55
C LYS A 144 -9.12 -14.18 -30.26
N VAL A 145 -8.00 -13.97 -29.57
CA VAL A 145 -6.80 -13.35 -30.16
C VAL A 145 -6.28 -14.27 -31.27
N PRO A 146 -6.15 -13.80 -32.53
CA PRO A 146 -5.59 -14.62 -33.61
C PRO A 146 -4.13 -14.99 -33.33
N GLU A 147 -3.69 -16.14 -33.85
CA GLU A 147 -2.33 -16.65 -33.59
C GLU A 147 -1.21 -15.84 -34.27
N ASP A 148 -1.53 -14.81 -35.06
CA ASP A 148 -0.53 -13.91 -35.62
C ASP A 148 0.11 -12.98 -34.56
N ALA A 149 1.27 -12.43 -34.93
CA ALA A 149 2.01 -11.48 -34.11
C ALA A 149 1.61 -10.01 -34.34
N ARG A 150 0.71 -9.69 -35.28
CA ARG A 150 0.32 -8.30 -35.58
C ARG A 150 -0.73 -7.77 -34.61
N ASN A 151 -1.56 -8.66 -34.08
CA ASN A 151 -2.59 -8.33 -33.08
C ASN A 151 -2.05 -8.31 -31.63
N ARG A 152 -0.72 -8.41 -31.45
CA ARG A 152 -0.05 -8.52 -30.15
C ARG A 152 1.29 -7.80 -30.19
N SER A 153 1.59 -6.98 -29.19
CA SER A 153 2.93 -6.44 -29.04
C SER A 153 3.95 -7.52 -28.68
N THR A 154 5.24 -7.18 -28.77
CA THR A 154 6.25 -7.86 -27.97
C THR A 154 5.86 -7.80 -26.49
N TRP A 155 6.24 -8.83 -25.74
CA TRP A 155 6.13 -8.78 -24.28
C TRP A 155 7.18 -7.80 -23.75
N LEU A 156 6.77 -6.89 -22.89
CA LEU A 156 7.66 -6.11 -22.04
C LEU A 156 7.78 -6.80 -20.68
N CYS A 157 9.01 -7.15 -20.29
CA CYS A 157 9.31 -7.94 -19.11
C CYS A 157 10.11 -7.11 -18.10
N PHE A 158 9.57 -6.91 -16.90
CA PHE A 158 10.28 -6.37 -15.75
C PHE A 158 10.84 -7.57 -14.96
N LYS A 159 12.16 -7.82 -15.08
CA LYS A 159 12.82 -9.01 -14.53
C LYS A 159 13.57 -8.68 -13.25
N PHE A 160 13.16 -9.28 -12.15
CA PHE A 160 13.68 -9.04 -10.81
C PHE A 160 14.76 -10.07 -10.44
N LYS A 161 15.69 -9.70 -9.55
CA LYS A 161 16.55 -10.69 -8.84
C LYS A 161 15.72 -11.52 -7.86
N PHE A 162 14.75 -10.88 -7.22
CA PHE A 162 13.72 -11.46 -6.35
C PHE A 162 12.45 -10.62 -6.48
N LEU A 163 11.33 -11.23 -6.86
CA LEU A 163 10.03 -10.56 -6.92
C LEU A 163 9.30 -10.69 -5.57
N PRO A 164 9.04 -9.61 -4.82
CA PRO A 164 8.27 -9.67 -3.58
C PRO A 164 6.86 -10.22 -3.85
N PRO A 165 6.37 -11.25 -3.12
CA PRO A 165 5.12 -11.96 -3.47
C PRO A 165 3.87 -11.08 -3.60
N HIS A 166 3.84 -9.96 -2.89
CA HIS A 166 2.72 -9.02 -2.85
C HIS A 166 2.79 -7.92 -3.93
N LEU A 167 3.96 -7.67 -4.54
CA LEU A 167 4.17 -6.57 -5.50
C LEU A 167 3.17 -6.62 -6.66
N LYS A 168 2.92 -7.82 -7.19
CA LYS A 168 1.92 -8.07 -8.25
C LYS A 168 0.49 -7.67 -7.86
N HIS A 169 0.09 -7.86 -6.60
CA HIS A 169 -1.27 -7.57 -6.16
C HIS A 169 -1.48 -6.06 -6.00
N HIS A 170 -0.47 -5.32 -5.51
CA HIS A 170 -0.48 -3.86 -5.53
C HIS A 170 -0.49 -3.30 -6.95
N LEU A 171 0.33 -3.84 -7.87
CA LEU A 171 0.30 -3.42 -9.27
C LEU A 171 -1.08 -3.64 -9.90
N ILE A 172 -1.67 -4.84 -9.74
CA ILE A 172 -3.02 -5.13 -10.24
C ILE A 172 -4.04 -4.16 -9.64
N ALA A 173 -3.98 -3.86 -8.34
CA ALA A 173 -4.89 -2.91 -7.70
C ALA A 173 -4.72 -1.47 -8.23
N THR A 174 -3.49 -1.00 -8.43
CA THR A 174 -3.20 0.28 -9.09
C THR A 174 -3.74 0.33 -10.52
N LEU A 175 -3.55 -0.75 -11.30
CA LEU A 175 -4.09 -0.83 -12.66
C LEU A 175 -5.63 -0.81 -12.68
N CYS A 176 -6.29 -1.43 -11.70
CA CYS A 176 -7.75 -1.37 -11.53
C CYS A 176 -8.28 0.03 -11.15
N ARG A 177 -7.41 0.95 -10.71
CA ARG A 177 -7.75 2.36 -10.46
C ARG A 177 -7.59 3.23 -11.71
N LYS A 178 -6.67 2.87 -12.64
CA LYS A 178 -6.46 3.60 -13.91
C LYS A 178 -7.34 3.10 -15.06
N TYR A 179 -7.57 1.80 -15.16
CA TYR A 179 -8.23 1.17 -16.32
C TYR A 179 -9.40 0.27 -15.90
N ASP A 180 -10.44 0.24 -16.75
CA ASP A 180 -11.52 -0.73 -16.63
C ASP A 180 -10.98 -2.16 -16.82
N ILE A 181 -11.41 -3.12 -16.01
CA ILE A 181 -11.07 -4.53 -16.24
C ILE A 181 -11.87 -5.05 -17.44
N ALA A 182 -11.20 -5.70 -18.39
CA ALA A 182 -11.82 -6.27 -19.57
C ALA A 182 -12.83 -7.38 -19.23
N GLU A 183 -13.85 -7.54 -20.06
CA GLU A 183 -14.89 -8.55 -19.88
C GLU A 183 -14.75 -9.69 -20.90
N VAL A 184 -14.79 -10.93 -20.42
CA VAL A 184 -14.90 -12.14 -21.24
C VAL A 184 -16.31 -12.73 -21.16
N ALA A 185 -16.80 -13.27 -22.28
CA ALA A 185 -18.07 -13.98 -22.31
C ALA A 185 -17.88 -15.43 -21.84
N VAL A 186 -18.62 -15.84 -20.80
CA VAL A 186 -18.60 -17.22 -20.31
C VAL A 186 -19.51 -18.10 -21.18
N PRO A 187 -18.99 -19.14 -21.86
CA PRO A 187 -19.77 -19.93 -22.83
C PRO A 187 -21.03 -20.58 -22.24
N GLU A 188 -20.94 -21.06 -21.00
CA GLU A 188 -21.95 -21.90 -20.35
C GLU A 188 -23.26 -21.17 -20.03
N ASN A 189 -23.21 -19.84 -19.84
CA ASN A 189 -24.33 -19.10 -19.24
C ASN A 189 -24.50 -17.66 -19.75
N LYS A 190 -23.83 -17.29 -20.86
CA LYS A 190 -23.91 -15.98 -21.55
C LYS A 190 -23.60 -14.75 -20.68
N LYS A 191 -23.21 -14.95 -19.42
CA LYS A 191 -22.77 -13.88 -18.52
C LYS A 191 -21.39 -13.39 -18.92
N ARG A 192 -21.14 -12.10 -18.68
CA ARG A 192 -19.79 -11.55 -18.71
C ARG A 192 -19.08 -11.80 -17.38
N GLN A 193 -17.79 -12.02 -17.44
CA GLN A 193 -16.89 -12.17 -16.31
C GLN A 193 -15.72 -11.20 -16.50
N ILE A 194 -15.28 -10.55 -15.42
CA ILE A 194 -14.06 -9.72 -15.47
C ILE A 194 -12.82 -10.61 -15.67
N ALA A 195 -11.90 -10.16 -16.52
CA ALA A 195 -10.66 -10.86 -16.85
C ALA A 195 -9.59 -10.61 -15.77
N LEU A 196 -9.88 -11.07 -14.57
CA LEU A 196 -9.02 -10.99 -13.39
C LEU A 196 -8.74 -12.41 -12.90
N PHE A 197 -7.46 -12.73 -12.75
CA PHE A 197 -6.95 -14.06 -12.39
C PHE A 197 -5.89 -13.91 -11.29
N LYS A 198 -5.48 -15.02 -10.67
CA LYS A 198 -4.52 -15.02 -9.55
C LYS A 198 -3.19 -14.31 -9.86
N ASP A 199 -2.68 -14.57 -11.06
CA ASP A 199 -1.35 -14.20 -11.51
C ASP A 199 -1.40 -13.39 -12.83
N SER A 200 -2.59 -13.08 -13.34
CA SER A 200 -2.79 -12.30 -14.59
C SER A 200 -4.05 -11.43 -14.52
N ALA A 201 -4.08 -10.33 -15.26
CA ALA A 201 -5.26 -9.48 -15.43
C ALA A 201 -5.27 -8.86 -16.82
N VAL A 202 -6.46 -8.57 -17.36
CA VAL A 202 -6.62 -7.88 -18.66
C VAL A 202 -7.46 -6.62 -18.47
N PHE A 203 -6.95 -5.49 -18.94
CA PHE A 203 -7.54 -4.17 -18.82
C PHE A 203 -7.90 -3.58 -20.18
N GLU A 204 -8.96 -2.78 -20.27
CA GLU A 204 -9.28 -2.01 -21.47
C GLU A 204 -8.47 -0.71 -21.48
N LEU A 205 -7.58 -0.52 -22.46
CA LEU A 205 -6.78 0.71 -22.60
C LEU A 205 -7.59 1.87 -23.20
N GLN A 206 -8.73 1.57 -23.82
CA GLN A 206 -9.57 2.56 -24.50
C GLN A 206 -11.05 2.24 -24.33
N LYS A 207 -11.89 3.29 -24.27
CA LYS A 207 -13.37 3.16 -24.30
C LYS A 207 -13.90 2.41 -25.54
N THR A 208 -13.12 2.34 -26.63
CA THR A 208 -13.41 1.57 -27.84
C THR A 208 -13.33 0.06 -27.64
N LYS A 209 -12.67 -0.40 -26.57
CA LYS A 209 -12.39 -1.82 -26.25
C LYS A 209 -11.60 -2.57 -27.34
N LEU A 210 -10.93 -1.84 -28.24
CA LEU A 210 -10.13 -2.41 -29.34
C LEU A 210 -8.67 -2.67 -28.97
N ARG A 211 -8.16 -2.05 -27.89
CA ARG A 211 -6.82 -2.31 -27.34
C ARG A 211 -6.95 -2.72 -25.87
N LYS A 212 -6.29 -3.81 -25.49
CA LYS A 212 -6.29 -4.34 -24.12
C LYS A 212 -4.87 -4.51 -23.60
N LEU A 213 -4.65 -4.22 -22.33
CA LEU A 213 -3.39 -4.49 -21.64
C LEU A 213 -3.53 -5.80 -20.87
N LEU A 214 -2.82 -6.84 -21.33
CA LEU A 214 -2.60 -8.06 -20.56
C LEU A 214 -1.39 -7.86 -19.65
N VAL A 215 -1.56 -8.10 -18.36
CA VAL A 215 -0.50 -8.17 -17.37
C VAL A 215 -0.44 -9.59 -16.82
N SER A 216 0.75 -10.18 -16.77
CA SER A 216 1.01 -11.53 -16.27
C SER A 216 2.19 -11.53 -15.32
N THR A 217 2.14 -12.36 -14.29
CA THR A 217 3.24 -12.54 -13.32
C THR A 217 3.83 -13.93 -13.49
N CYS A 218 5.14 -13.98 -13.66
CA CYS A 218 5.91 -15.22 -13.80
C CYS A 218 7.00 -15.26 -12.71
N PRO A 219 7.71 -16.39 -12.51
CA PRO A 219 8.76 -16.46 -11.51
C PRO A 219 9.80 -15.36 -11.71
N ASN A 220 9.96 -14.50 -10.69
CA ASN A 220 10.83 -13.32 -10.71
C ASN A 220 10.61 -12.33 -11.88
N SER A 221 9.41 -12.27 -12.48
CA SER A 221 9.11 -11.27 -13.50
C SER A 221 7.64 -10.84 -13.52
N ILE A 222 7.42 -9.59 -13.92
CA ILE A 222 6.12 -9.06 -14.30
C ILE A 222 6.21 -8.75 -15.80
N GLN A 223 5.29 -9.30 -16.58
CA GLN A 223 5.26 -9.18 -18.04
C GLN A 223 3.98 -8.46 -18.47
N ILE A 224 4.08 -7.54 -19.42
CA ILE A 224 2.92 -6.86 -20.01
C ILE A 224 2.92 -6.98 -21.55
N GLN A 225 1.75 -7.09 -22.14
CA GLN A 225 1.54 -7.12 -23.58
C GLN A 225 0.26 -6.35 -23.93
N VAL A 226 0.27 -5.60 -25.04
CA VAL A 226 -0.94 -5.03 -25.61
C VAL A 226 -1.52 -5.99 -26.65
N LEU A 227 -2.83 -6.22 -26.56
CA LEU A 227 -3.63 -7.00 -27.49
C LEU A 227 -4.49 -6.05 -28.33
N GLU A 228 -4.49 -6.22 -29.65
CA GLU A 228 -5.17 -5.33 -30.59
C GLU A 228 -6.22 -6.10 -31.42
N PHE A 229 -7.43 -5.55 -31.50
CA PHE A 229 -8.60 -6.22 -32.09
C PHE A 229 -9.19 -5.47 -33.30
N GLY A 230 -8.37 -4.66 -33.97
CA GLY A 230 -8.75 -3.92 -35.18
C GLY A 230 -7.93 -2.65 -35.38
N LYS A 231 -8.15 -1.97 -36.52
CA LYS A 231 -7.51 -0.68 -36.81
C LYS A 231 -8.17 0.45 -36.01
N GLY A 232 -7.70 0.68 -34.79
CA GLY A 232 -8.06 1.85 -33.98
C GLY A 232 -7.17 3.05 -34.30
N MET A 233 -7.70 4.27 -34.10
CA MET A 233 -6.85 5.46 -34.00
C MET A 233 -6.14 5.41 -32.64
N GLU A 234 -4.81 5.43 -32.65
CA GLU A 234 -3.99 5.42 -31.43
C GLU A 234 -4.20 6.70 -30.61
N LYS A 235 -4.07 6.58 -29.29
CA LYS A 235 -4.16 7.71 -28.34
C LYS A 235 -3.15 7.64 -27.19
N GLU A 236 -2.73 6.43 -26.81
CA GLU A 236 -1.76 6.17 -25.75
C GLU A 236 -0.69 5.26 -26.39
N LEU A 237 0.56 5.73 -26.38
CA LEU A 237 1.68 5.03 -27.00
C LEU A 237 2.10 3.84 -26.14
N TYR A 238 2.77 2.88 -26.77
CA TYR A 238 3.38 1.74 -26.06
C TYR A 238 4.31 2.21 -24.94
N LYS A 239 5.18 3.18 -25.25
CA LYS A 239 6.00 3.91 -24.28
C LYS A 239 5.21 4.41 -23.07
N ASP A 240 4.11 5.14 -23.27
CA ASP A 240 3.33 5.74 -22.16
C ASP A 240 2.82 4.66 -21.19
N ILE A 241 2.40 3.51 -21.71
CA ILE A 241 1.97 2.35 -20.93
C ILE A 241 3.16 1.74 -20.16
N ALA A 242 4.32 1.59 -20.81
CA ALA A 242 5.52 1.04 -20.19
C ALA A 242 6.07 1.94 -19.07
N ASP A 243 6.14 3.24 -19.33
CA ASP A 243 6.68 4.23 -18.38
C ASP A 243 5.73 4.40 -17.19
N PHE A 244 4.41 4.36 -17.41
CA PHE A 244 3.43 4.28 -16.34
C PHE A 244 3.59 3.01 -15.48
N VAL A 245 3.65 1.82 -16.09
CA VAL A 245 3.82 0.56 -15.32
C VAL A 245 5.15 0.53 -14.57
N LYS A 246 6.23 1.04 -15.18
CA LYS A 246 7.55 1.20 -14.54
C LYS A 246 7.46 2.12 -13.31
N LEU A 247 6.89 3.32 -13.48
CA LEU A 247 6.75 4.30 -12.42
C LEU A 247 5.92 3.77 -11.24
N GLU A 248 4.84 3.01 -11.52
CA GLU A 248 4.04 2.39 -10.47
C GLU A 248 4.78 1.26 -9.73
N LEU A 249 5.58 0.45 -10.43
CA LEU A 249 6.47 -0.52 -9.78
C LEU A 249 7.47 0.17 -8.86
N GLU A 250 8.14 1.23 -9.32
CA GLU A 250 9.09 2.03 -8.53
C GLU A 250 8.40 2.69 -7.32
N ASN A 251 7.21 3.28 -7.50
CA ASN A 251 6.40 3.85 -6.43
C ASN A 251 6.05 2.80 -5.36
N ILE A 252 5.60 1.61 -5.74
CA ILE A 252 5.25 0.55 -4.79
C ILE A 252 6.50 0.06 -4.03
N ILE A 253 7.62 -0.15 -4.73
CA ILE A 253 8.88 -0.63 -4.12
C ILE A 253 9.44 0.39 -3.12
N LEU A 254 9.58 1.65 -3.54
CA LEU A 254 10.25 2.69 -2.77
C LEU A 254 9.33 3.32 -1.71
N LYS A 255 8.13 3.76 -2.08
CA LYS A 255 7.25 4.52 -1.18
C LYS A 255 6.43 3.60 -0.27
N ARG A 256 5.86 2.52 -0.82
CA ARG A 256 4.94 1.63 -0.08
C ARG A 256 5.67 0.53 0.70
N PHE A 257 6.70 -0.08 0.12
CA PHE A 257 7.47 -1.15 0.77
C PHE A 257 8.77 -0.68 1.42
N LYS A 258 9.29 0.51 1.08
CA LYS A 258 10.56 1.04 1.60
C LYS A 258 11.72 0.05 1.39
N MET A 259 11.73 -0.62 0.22
CA MET A 259 12.69 -1.67 -0.16
C MET A 259 13.69 -1.19 -1.22
N SER A 260 14.75 -0.49 -0.80
CA SER A 260 15.79 0.01 -1.71
C SER A 260 16.68 -1.05 -2.37
N ASN A 261 16.56 -2.32 -1.98
CA ASN A 261 17.33 -3.44 -2.55
C ASN A 261 16.55 -4.30 -3.56
N VAL A 262 15.35 -3.88 -3.98
CA VAL A 262 14.56 -4.56 -5.01
C VAL A 262 14.73 -3.80 -6.33
N GLU A 263 15.53 -4.40 -7.21
CA GLU A 263 15.82 -3.89 -8.54
C GLU A 263 15.17 -4.79 -9.60
N PHE A 264 14.87 -4.22 -10.76
CA PHE A 264 14.44 -4.95 -11.94
C PHE A 264 15.08 -4.42 -13.22
N ASP A 265 15.37 -5.33 -14.14
CA ASP A 265 15.82 -5.01 -15.49
C ASP A 265 14.60 -4.91 -16.41
N LYS A 266 14.58 -3.94 -17.32
CA LYS A 266 13.63 -3.87 -18.44
C LYS A 266 14.17 -4.77 -19.56
N LYS A 267 13.40 -5.79 -19.95
CA LYS A 267 13.72 -6.78 -21.00
C LYS A 267 12.50 -7.01 -21.89
N TRP A 268 12.65 -7.69 -23.03
CA TRP A 268 11.53 -7.98 -23.92
C TRP A 268 11.58 -9.39 -24.51
N GLU A 269 10.42 -9.90 -24.91
CA GLU A 269 10.27 -11.23 -25.54
C GLU A 269 9.31 -11.16 -26.75
N CYS A 270 9.36 -12.16 -27.62
CA CYS A 270 8.46 -12.26 -28.76
C CYS A 270 6.99 -12.32 -28.33
N GLY A 271 6.10 -11.59 -29.00
CA GLY A 271 4.66 -11.58 -28.66
C GLY A 271 3.96 -12.94 -28.78
N LEU A 272 4.60 -13.91 -29.45
CA LEU A 272 4.16 -15.31 -29.54
C LEU A 272 4.78 -16.23 -28.46
N THR A 273 5.80 -15.77 -27.73
CA THR A 273 6.40 -16.54 -26.64
C THR A 273 5.36 -16.81 -25.55
N LYS A 274 5.35 -18.04 -25.05
CA LYS A 274 4.52 -18.44 -23.91
C LYS A 274 5.13 -17.79 -22.65
N PRO A 275 4.39 -16.95 -21.90
CA PRO A 275 4.95 -16.20 -20.76
C PRO A 275 5.47 -17.10 -19.63
N GLU A 276 5.02 -18.36 -19.58
CA GLU A 276 5.54 -19.42 -18.70
C GLU A 276 7.06 -19.66 -18.84
N PHE A 277 7.71 -19.19 -19.92
CA PHE A 277 9.12 -19.45 -20.24
C PHE A 277 9.95 -18.14 -20.24
N VAL A 278 10.35 -17.66 -19.06
CA VAL A 278 11.24 -16.48 -18.86
C VAL A 278 12.72 -16.75 -19.26
N THR A 279 12.93 -17.73 -20.14
CA THR A 279 14.22 -18.14 -20.73
C THR A 279 14.30 -17.61 -22.16
N GLY A 280 15.21 -16.68 -22.41
CA GLY A 280 15.35 -16.03 -23.72
C GLY A 280 14.80 -14.60 -23.82
N CYS A 281 14.60 -13.89 -22.69
CA CYS A 281 14.35 -12.45 -22.72
C CYS A 281 15.57 -11.72 -23.28
N ASN A 282 15.36 -10.86 -24.27
CA ASN A 282 16.40 -9.97 -24.80
C ASN A 282 16.48 -8.69 -23.97
N ASP A 283 17.68 -8.12 -23.91
CA ASP A 283 17.90 -6.79 -23.36
C ASP A 283 17.45 -5.71 -24.38
N PHE A 284 17.12 -4.53 -23.87
CA PHE A 284 16.98 -3.35 -24.72
C PHE A 284 18.38 -2.82 -25.03
N SER A 285 18.88 -3.04 -26.26
CA SER A 285 20.01 -2.25 -26.78
C SER A 285 19.52 -0.86 -27.17
N GLY A 286 20.41 0.14 -27.11
CA GLY A 286 20.14 1.50 -27.57
C GLY A 286 20.24 1.65 -29.10
N GLU A 287 19.77 0.65 -29.86
CA GLU A 287 19.84 0.61 -31.32
C GLU A 287 18.46 0.32 -31.92
N GLU A 288 18.27 0.69 -33.19
CA GLU A 288 17.03 0.51 -33.96
C GLU A 288 16.72 -0.98 -34.27
N ILE A 289 16.22 -1.74 -33.28
CA ILE A 289 15.71 -3.10 -33.49
C ILE A 289 14.34 -3.04 -34.18
N THR A 290 14.33 -2.93 -35.50
CA THR A 290 13.11 -3.05 -36.31
C THR A 290 12.69 -4.51 -36.52
N GLU A 291 13.66 -5.42 -36.60
CA GLU A 291 13.47 -6.86 -36.79
C GLU A 291 14.46 -7.67 -35.94
N TYR A 292 14.06 -8.85 -35.48
CA TYR A 292 14.90 -9.77 -34.71
C TYR A 292 14.56 -11.23 -35.03
N PHE A 293 15.54 -12.12 -34.88
CA PHE A 293 15.30 -13.56 -34.98
C PHE A 293 14.80 -14.11 -33.64
N CYS A 294 13.61 -14.71 -33.60
CA CYS A 294 13.08 -15.34 -32.41
C CYS A 294 13.53 -16.81 -32.35
N GLU A 295 14.38 -17.17 -31.38
CA GLU A 295 14.79 -18.56 -31.19
C GLU A 295 13.62 -19.50 -30.85
N THR A 296 12.62 -18.99 -30.12
CA THR A 296 11.41 -19.74 -29.73
C THR A 296 10.54 -20.11 -30.95
N CYS A 297 10.37 -19.17 -31.90
CA CYS A 297 9.57 -19.38 -33.10
C CYS A 297 10.40 -19.88 -34.30
N ARG A 298 11.74 -19.78 -34.21
CA ARG A 298 12.72 -20.04 -35.29
C ARG A 298 12.46 -19.23 -36.57
N THR A 299 11.95 -18.02 -36.40
CA THR A 299 11.58 -17.10 -37.49
C THR A 299 11.97 -15.67 -37.16
N PRO A 300 12.26 -14.82 -38.17
CA PRO A 300 12.37 -13.38 -37.96
C PRO A 300 10.98 -12.79 -37.66
N HIS A 301 10.94 -11.85 -36.72
CA HIS A 301 9.76 -11.06 -36.38
C HIS A 301 10.10 -9.58 -36.45
N LYS A 302 9.11 -8.78 -36.83
CA LYS A 302 9.16 -7.34 -36.58
C LYS A 302 9.02 -7.09 -35.09
N PHE A 303 9.76 -6.10 -34.59
CA PHE A 303 9.47 -5.54 -33.27
C PHE A 303 8.13 -4.79 -33.36
N ILE A 304 7.21 -5.06 -32.45
CA ILE A 304 5.84 -4.53 -32.48
C ILE A 304 5.54 -3.94 -31.10
N GLY A 305 5.39 -2.61 -31.07
CA GLY A 305 5.25 -1.83 -29.85
C GLY A 305 6.57 -1.18 -29.44
N GLU A 306 6.76 0.08 -29.83
CA GLU A 306 7.90 0.90 -29.41
C GLU A 306 7.82 1.22 -27.90
N TRP A 307 8.42 0.35 -27.09
CA TRP A 307 8.48 0.48 -25.63
C TRP A 307 9.57 1.46 -25.14
N SER A 308 10.23 2.23 -26.02
CA SER A 308 11.42 3.08 -25.76
C SER A 308 11.24 4.53 -26.26
N GLU A 309 12.18 5.43 -25.92
CA GLU A 309 12.03 6.88 -26.19
C GLU A 309 12.39 7.33 -27.61
N GLU A 310 13.36 6.67 -28.25
CA GLU A 310 13.98 7.13 -29.49
C GLU A 310 13.35 6.47 -30.72
N GLN A 311 12.34 7.10 -31.35
CA GLN A 311 12.02 6.92 -32.79
C GLN A 311 10.89 7.80 -33.39
N ASN A 312 10.23 8.66 -32.61
CA ASN A 312 9.14 9.51 -33.14
C ASN A 312 9.63 10.66 -34.05
N LYS A 313 10.04 10.36 -35.29
CA LYS A 313 10.39 11.38 -36.31
C LYS A 313 10.24 10.99 -37.79
N ALA A 314 9.29 10.11 -38.15
CA ALA A 314 9.09 9.69 -39.55
C ALA A 314 7.63 9.56 -40.05
N LEU A 315 6.62 10.06 -39.33
CA LEU A 315 5.19 9.93 -39.72
C LEU A 315 4.38 11.24 -39.56
N SER A 316 4.87 12.33 -40.16
CA SER A 316 4.15 13.62 -40.20
C SER A 316 4.25 14.39 -41.52
N VAL A 317 4.34 13.67 -42.66
CA VAL A 317 4.15 14.25 -44.00
C VAL A 317 3.22 13.36 -44.82
N SER A 318 2.28 13.99 -45.53
CA SER A 318 1.08 13.40 -46.15
C SER A 318 0.04 12.91 -45.11
N GLN A 319 -1.25 13.27 -45.18
CA GLN A 319 -1.99 13.95 -46.25
C GLN A 319 -2.77 15.16 -45.71
N SER A 320 -2.58 16.31 -46.37
CA SER A 320 -3.50 17.45 -46.28
C SER A 320 -4.65 17.31 -47.27
N SER A 321 -5.71 18.10 -47.03
CA SER A 321 -6.86 18.38 -47.91
C SER A 321 -7.85 17.26 -48.21
N GLU A 322 -9.01 17.33 -47.55
CA GLU A 322 -10.25 17.75 -48.24
C GLU A 322 -11.21 18.47 -47.27
N LYS A 323 -12.09 19.33 -47.79
CA LYS A 323 -12.99 20.24 -47.03
C LYS A 323 -14.45 19.84 -47.22
N MET A 324 -15.26 19.86 -46.15
CA MET A 324 -16.67 20.32 -46.15
C MET A 324 -17.14 20.46 -44.68
N GLN A 325 -17.32 21.67 -44.15
CA GLN A 325 -18.54 22.51 -44.21
C GLN A 325 -19.67 22.10 -43.26
N ARG A 326 -19.88 22.93 -42.20
CA ARG A 326 -21.17 23.33 -41.56
C ARG A 326 -22.00 22.19 -40.91
N SER A 327 -22.75 22.39 -39.82
CA SER A 327 -23.25 23.60 -39.13
C SER A 327 -23.73 23.30 -37.71
N ASP A 328 -23.46 24.20 -36.76
CA ASP A 328 -24.31 24.47 -35.58
C ASP A 328 -25.64 25.16 -36.02
N PRO A 329 -26.70 25.31 -35.19
CA PRO A 329 -26.74 25.16 -33.72
C PRO A 329 -27.94 24.35 -33.17
N TYR A 330 -28.07 24.20 -31.85
CA TYR A 330 -29.19 24.82 -31.12
C TYR A 330 -28.96 24.89 -29.60
N ILE A 331 -29.45 25.98 -29.01
CA ILE A 331 -29.45 26.33 -27.58
C ILE A 331 -30.79 25.85 -26.98
N GLU A 332 -30.84 25.34 -25.73
CA GLU A 332 -31.56 26.04 -24.63
C GLU A 332 -31.41 25.36 -23.27
N SER A 333 -31.42 26.20 -22.24
CA SER A 333 -31.39 25.86 -20.81
C SER A 333 -32.77 25.48 -20.27
N PHE A 334 -32.82 24.64 -19.22
CA PHE A 334 -33.84 24.79 -18.18
C PHE A 334 -33.28 24.51 -16.78
N SER A 335 -33.39 25.50 -15.91
CA SER A 335 -33.28 25.36 -14.45
C SER A 335 -34.65 25.07 -13.85
N GLN A 336 -34.74 24.35 -12.73
CA GLN A 336 -35.43 24.85 -11.53
C GLN A 336 -35.25 23.96 -10.29
N ASN A 337 -35.29 24.65 -9.14
CA ASN A 337 -35.19 24.14 -7.78
C ASN A 337 -36.25 23.09 -7.41
N THR A 338 -35.98 22.31 -6.36
CA THR A 338 -36.88 22.23 -5.21
C THR A 338 -36.15 21.74 -3.97
N ALA A 339 -36.29 22.45 -2.86
CA ALA A 339 -35.81 22.02 -1.54
C ALA A 339 -36.98 21.48 -0.72
N PHE A 340 -36.78 20.39 0.03
CA PHE A 340 -37.72 20.00 1.08
C PHE A 340 -37.01 19.53 2.35
N SER A 341 -37.29 20.26 3.43
CA SER A 341 -37.00 19.89 4.82
C SER A 341 -38.15 19.03 5.38
N THR A 342 -37.89 18.15 6.36
CA THR A 342 -38.60 18.16 7.68
C THR A 342 -38.16 17.02 8.63
N LYS A 343 -37.60 17.44 9.76
CA LYS A 343 -37.71 16.94 11.17
C LYS A 343 -38.07 15.46 11.47
N VAL A 344 -37.12 14.80 12.14
CA VAL A 344 -37.20 14.13 13.47
C VAL A 344 -38.58 13.69 14.00
N ARG A 345 -38.67 12.42 14.45
CA ARG A 345 -39.52 12.02 15.59
C ARG A 345 -38.85 10.94 16.45
N VAL A 346 -38.93 11.10 17.77
CA VAL A 346 -38.48 10.15 18.79
C VAL A 346 -39.70 9.55 19.49
N SER A 347 -39.66 8.26 19.81
CA SER A 347 -40.58 7.63 20.79
C SER A 347 -39.87 6.47 21.49
N VAL A 348 -40.10 6.34 22.80
CA VAL A 348 -39.40 5.46 23.74
C VAL A 348 -40.42 4.66 24.56
N LYS A 349 -39.99 3.54 25.19
CA LYS A 349 -40.60 2.76 26.30
C LYS A 349 -41.24 1.41 25.86
N ARG A 350 -41.06 0.27 26.56
CA ARG A 350 -40.30 -0.03 27.81
C ARG A 350 -40.07 -1.55 28.01
N ASP A 351 -39.00 -1.88 28.74
CA ASP A 351 -38.78 -2.88 29.84
C ASP A 351 -39.33 -4.32 29.73
N TYR A 352 -38.78 -5.40 30.32
CA TYR A 352 -37.84 -5.68 31.44
C TYR A 352 -37.02 -6.97 31.08
N SER A 353 -35.94 -7.45 31.73
CA SER A 353 -35.06 -7.02 32.85
C SER A 353 -33.81 -7.95 32.93
N ASN A 354 -32.86 -7.64 33.83
CA ASN A 354 -31.82 -8.52 34.41
C ASN A 354 -30.68 -9.06 33.50
N LEU A 355 -29.61 -8.26 33.37
CA LEU A 355 -28.25 -8.67 33.75
C LEU A 355 -27.40 -7.40 34.00
N SER A 356 -26.55 -7.45 35.02
CA SER A 356 -25.76 -6.30 35.48
C SER A 356 -24.41 -6.24 34.76
N GLU A 357 -24.35 -5.48 33.67
CA GLU A 357 -23.08 -5.00 33.09
C GLU A 357 -23.18 -3.48 32.91
N GLU A 358 -22.23 -2.74 33.48
CA GLU A 358 -22.14 -1.30 33.23
C GLU A 358 -21.82 -1.07 31.75
N PRO A 359 -22.54 -0.18 31.03
CA PRO A 359 -22.21 0.11 29.65
C PRO A 359 -20.83 0.78 29.59
N PRO A 360 -19.97 0.42 28.61
CA PRO A 360 -18.68 1.08 28.46
C PRO A 360 -18.93 2.58 28.22
N ARG A 361 -18.37 3.42 29.12
CA ARG A 361 -18.55 4.87 29.05
C ARG A 361 -18.14 5.37 27.67
N LYS A 362 -19.07 6.05 26.98
CA LYS A 362 -18.75 6.84 25.78
C LYS A 362 -17.78 7.94 26.17
N ARG A 363 -16.47 7.71 26.01
CA ARG A 363 -15.43 8.74 26.13
C ARG A 363 -15.61 9.70 24.95
N SER A 364 -15.75 11.00 25.20
CA SER A 364 -15.68 11.98 24.10
C SER A 364 -14.25 11.99 23.56
N LEU A 365 -14.12 12.02 22.24
CA LEU A 365 -12.84 11.94 21.50
C LEU A 365 -12.06 13.26 21.52
N THR A 366 -12.06 13.97 22.65
CA THR A 366 -11.72 15.41 22.69
C THR A 366 -10.40 15.75 23.37
N GLU A 367 -9.86 14.92 24.29
CA GLU A 367 -8.61 15.22 25.01
C GLU A 367 -7.80 13.95 25.28
N PHE A 368 -6.51 13.97 24.89
CA PHE A 368 -5.52 12.96 25.25
C PHE A 368 -5.01 13.21 26.67
N THR A 369 -4.67 12.14 27.40
CA THR A 369 -4.06 12.29 28.72
C THR A 369 -2.61 12.76 28.60
N LYS A 370 -2.08 13.31 29.69
CA LYS A 370 -0.66 13.69 29.75
C LYS A 370 0.25 12.47 29.53
N GLU A 371 -0.13 11.29 30.00
CA GLU A 371 0.63 10.06 29.75
C GLU A 371 0.64 9.66 28.27
N GLU A 372 -0.45 9.90 27.54
CA GLU A 372 -0.53 9.64 26.09
C GLU A 372 0.39 10.61 25.32
N ILE A 373 0.42 11.89 25.71
CA ILE A 373 1.34 12.91 25.13
C ILE A 373 2.81 12.59 25.42
N ASN A 374 3.14 12.20 26.65
CA ASN A 374 4.47 11.75 27.05
C ASN A 374 4.93 10.55 26.20
N PHE A 375 4.03 9.59 25.96
CA PHE A 375 4.30 8.41 25.14
C PHE A 375 4.66 8.80 23.70
N THR A 376 3.90 9.72 23.08
CA THR A 376 4.17 10.22 21.73
C THR A 376 5.49 10.98 21.64
N LYS A 377 5.77 11.89 22.59
CA LYS A 377 7.05 12.61 22.64
C LYS A 377 8.23 11.64 22.68
N MET A 378 8.15 10.59 23.51
CA MET A 378 9.17 9.55 23.58
C MET A 378 9.26 8.74 22.27
N GLY A 379 8.13 8.49 21.60
CA GLY A 379 8.10 7.88 20.27
C GLY A 379 8.87 8.67 19.21
N ILE A 380 8.64 9.99 19.13
CA ILE A 380 9.34 10.88 18.18
C ILE A 380 10.84 10.89 18.47
N VAL A 381 11.25 10.93 19.74
CA VAL A 381 12.66 10.82 20.14
C VAL A 381 13.27 9.50 19.65
N VAL A 382 12.57 8.37 19.81
CA VAL A 382 13.04 7.05 19.37
C VAL A 382 13.17 6.93 17.85
N LEU A 383 12.19 7.41 17.07
CA LEU A 383 12.24 7.26 15.61
C LEU A 383 13.16 8.24 14.90
N ASN A 384 13.27 9.47 15.40
CA ASN A 384 14.06 10.51 14.73
C ASN A 384 15.45 10.56 15.35
N ILE A 385 15.54 11.01 16.61
CA ILE A 385 16.83 11.34 17.25
C ILE A 385 17.67 10.09 17.53
N LEU A 386 17.09 9.05 18.15
CA LEU A 386 17.87 7.84 18.47
C LEU A 386 18.22 7.04 17.21
N ALA A 387 17.42 7.13 16.14
CA ALA A 387 17.75 6.53 14.85
C ALA A 387 18.90 7.28 14.18
N ASP A 388 18.84 8.61 14.10
CA ASP A 388 19.91 9.42 13.53
C ASP A 388 21.22 9.24 14.29
N ALA A 389 21.19 9.34 15.61
CA ALA A 389 22.38 9.18 16.45
C ALA A 389 22.96 7.75 16.36
N SER A 390 22.11 6.72 16.22
CA SER A 390 22.54 5.34 15.94
C SER A 390 23.10 5.15 14.53
N TYR A 391 22.58 5.87 13.53
CA TYR A 391 23.05 5.81 12.14
C TYR A 391 24.44 6.44 12.03
N ASP A 392 24.62 7.65 12.58
CA ASP A 392 25.88 8.38 12.54
C ASP A 392 27.00 7.66 13.28
N LEU A 393 26.68 7.00 14.40
CA LEU A 393 27.61 6.14 15.11
C LEU A 393 28.04 4.91 14.26
N LEU A 394 27.12 4.37 13.45
CA LEU A 394 27.33 3.16 12.65
C LEU A 394 28.06 3.42 11.32
N LYS A 395 27.85 4.60 10.72
CA LYS A 395 28.28 4.90 9.36
C LYS A 395 29.81 4.85 9.13
N PRO A 396 30.68 5.32 10.06
CA PRO A 396 32.13 5.19 9.91
C PRO A 396 32.60 3.73 9.86
N ASP A 397 31.95 2.85 10.64
CA ASP A 397 32.33 1.44 10.75
C ASP A 397 31.67 0.55 9.70
N LYS A 398 30.61 1.04 9.05
CA LYS A 398 29.93 0.37 7.95
C LYS A 398 29.72 1.32 6.77
N PRO A 399 30.74 1.53 5.92
CA PRO A 399 30.63 2.41 4.75
C PRO A 399 29.42 2.05 3.86
N ASN A 400 29.21 0.74 3.64
CA ASN A 400 28.11 0.17 2.86
C ASN A 400 26.78 0.08 3.63
N LEU A 401 26.58 0.88 4.69
CA LEU A 401 25.28 1.05 5.33
C LEU A 401 24.29 1.70 4.36
N ARG A 402 23.04 1.23 4.39
CA ARG A 402 21.92 1.71 3.57
C ARG A 402 21.71 3.23 3.70
N PRO A 403 21.01 3.88 2.75
CA PRO A 403 20.56 5.26 2.91
C PRO A 403 19.82 5.47 4.24
N ARG A 404 20.00 6.64 4.86
CA ARG A 404 19.40 6.98 6.18
C ARG A 404 17.87 6.82 6.18
N SER A 405 17.21 7.19 5.09
CA SER A 405 15.76 7.02 4.86
C SER A 405 15.26 5.59 5.01
N ASP A 406 16.13 4.60 4.84
CA ASP A 406 15.78 3.17 4.77
C ASP A 406 16.19 2.42 6.05
N CYS A 407 16.68 3.14 7.06
CA CYS A 407 17.22 2.62 8.30
C CYS A 407 16.28 2.91 9.48
N ASP A 408 15.42 1.95 9.83
CA ASP A 408 14.70 2.02 11.10
C ASP A 408 15.62 1.68 12.30
N ILE A 409 15.20 2.12 13.49
CA ILE A 409 15.90 1.92 14.77
C ILE A 409 16.11 0.43 15.16
N THR A 410 15.35 -0.49 14.57
CA THR A 410 15.49 -1.94 14.78
C THR A 410 16.54 -2.54 13.85
N HIS A 411 16.61 -2.07 12.60
CA HIS A 411 17.70 -2.38 11.68
C HIS A 411 19.03 -1.86 12.22
N LEU A 412 19.10 -0.61 12.65
CA LEU A 412 20.32 0.01 13.18
C LEU A 412 20.87 -0.76 14.40
N TYR A 413 20.01 -1.09 15.38
CA TYR A 413 20.40 -1.94 16.51
C TYR A 413 20.97 -3.30 16.06
N ARG A 414 20.33 -3.94 15.06
CA ARG A 414 20.80 -5.23 14.52
C ARG A 414 22.19 -5.10 13.89
N GLU A 415 22.44 -4.03 13.14
CA GLU A 415 23.73 -3.82 12.49
C GLU A 415 24.85 -3.51 13.49
N HIS A 416 24.58 -2.70 14.53
CA HIS A 416 25.51 -2.51 15.66
C HIS A 416 25.92 -3.85 16.30
N ARG A 417 24.94 -4.70 16.60
CA ARG A 417 25.17 -6.05 17.14
C ARG A 417 25.94 -6.96 16.18
N ASN A 418 25.67 -6.87 14.87
CA ASN A 418 26.35 -7.67 13.85
C ASN A 418 27.82 -7.26 13.66
N LEU A 419 28.14 -5.95 13.74
CA LEU A 419 29.52 -5.48 13.73
C LEU A 419 30.27 -5.86 15.02
N ASN A 420 29.55 -5.92 16.14
CA ASN A 420 30.05 -6.33 17.46
C ASN A 420 31.29 -5.55 17.94
N LYS A 421 31.49 -4.32 17.42
CA LYS A 421 32.61 -3.44 17.77
C LYS A 421 32.44 -2.78 19.14
N HIS A 422 31.20 -2.41 19.47
CA HIS A 422 30.83 -1.76 20.73
C HIS A 422 30.02 -2.73 21.59
N ILE A 423 30.69 -3.75 22.14
CA ILE A 423 30.05 -4.75 23.00
C ILE A 423 29.61 -4.07 24.31
N PRO A 424 28.34 -4.24 24.76
CA PRO A 424 27.89 -3.75 26.05
C PRO A 424 28.62 -4.44 27.21
N SER A 425 28.73 -3.76 28.35
CA SER A 425 29.44 -4.22 29.56
C SER A 425 28.90 -5.56 30.09
N TYR A 426 27.62 -5.85 29.86
CA TYR A 426 26.96 -7.12 30.22
C TYR A 426 26.56 -7.99 29.01
N GLY A 427 26.98 -7.60 27.80
CA GLY A 427 26.59 -8.24 26.55
C GLY A 427 25.23 -7.79 25.99
N TRP A 428 24.88 -8.32 24.82
CA TRP A 428 23.69 -7.90 24.07
C TRP A 428 22.39 -8.50 24.62
N GLY A 429 21.33 -7.69 24.70
CA GLY A 429 19.98 -8.12 25.07
C GLY A 429 19.63 -8.07 26.56
N CYS A 430 20.47 -7.45 27.40
CA CYS A 430 20.23 -7.37 28.84
C CYS A 430 18.94 -6.57 29.20
N PRO A 431 18.19 -6.94 30.24
CA PRO A 431 17.04 -6.18 30.71
C PRO A 431 17.46 -4.91 31.48
N TRP A 432 16.55 -3.92 31.57
CA TRP A 432 16.77 -2.62 32.22
C TRP A 432 17.49 -2.68 33.57
N HIS A 433 17.16 -3.65 34.45
CA HIS A 433 17.72 -3.74 35.80
C HIS A 433 19.18 -4.20 35.88
N ILE A 434 19.79 -4.63 34.76
CA ILE A 434 21.20 -5.03 34.70
C ILE A 434 22.11 -3.85 34.34
N ILE A 435 21.61 -2.90 33.55
CA ILE A 435 22.39 -1.76 33.05
C ILE A 435 22.25 -0.60 34.04
N GLN A 436 23.31 -0.30 34.77
CA GLN A 436 23.39 0.78 35.74
C GLN A 436 23.67 2.12 35.04
N ASN A 437 23.37 3.23 35.71
CA ASN A 437 23.65 4.57 35.15
C ASN A 437 25.15 4.88 35.00
N THR A 438 26.01 4.12 35.67
CA THR A 438 27.47 4.18 35.56
C THR A 438 28.04 3.51 34.31
N ASP A 439 27.25 2.65 33.64
CA ASP A 439 27.72 1.84 32.53
C ASP A 439 27.66 2.66 31.23
N ILE A 440 28.65 3.51 31.03
CA ILE A 440 28.65 4.56 29.99
C ILE A 440 29.39 4.15 28.70
N ALA A 441 29.58 2.85 28.46
CA ALA A 441 30.17 2.39 27.20
C ALA A 441 29.17 2.56 26.05
N ILE A 442 29.68 2.76 24.83
CA ILE A 442 28.86 2.93 23.63
C ILE A 442 27.87 1.75 23.43
N GLY A 443 28.29 0.52 23.77
CA GLY A 443 27.41 -0.66 23.74
C GLY A 443 26.25 -0.58 24.71
N ASP A 444 26.49 -0.07 25.93
CA ASP A 444 25.45 0.09 26.95
C ASP A 444 24.41 1.14 26.53
N ASP A 445 24.86 2.20 25.84
CA ASP A 445 23.96 3.20 25.26
C ASP A 445 23.12 2.66 24.10
N ILE A 446 23.69 1.81 23.24
CA ILE A 446 22.93 1.11 22.19
C ILE A 446 21.86 0.18 22.81
N GLU A 447 22.16 -0.46 23.94
CA GLU A 447 21.19 -1.26 24.70
C GLU A 447 20.08 -0.39 25.34
N ARG A 448 20.40 0.78 25.90
CA ARG A 448 19.39 1.74 26.41
C ARG A 448 18.44 2.21 25.30
N ILE A 449 18.96 2.49 24.10
CA ILE A 449 18.16 2.82 22.92
C ILE A 449 17.21 1.66 22.57
N ARG A 450 17.71 0.41 22.52
CA ARG A 450 16.90 -0.79 22.28
C ARG A 450 15.81 -0.97 23.33
N LEU A 451 16.14 -0.82 24.61
CA LEU A 451 15.22 -1.01 25.72
C LEU A 451 14.10 0.04 25.70
N THR A 452 14.44 1.31 25.47
CA THR A 452 13.47 2.41 25.32
C THR A 452 12.51 2.14 24.16
N ARG A 453 13.02 1.76 22.98
CA ARG A 453 12.19 1.38 21.84
C ARG A 453 11.25 0.22 22.18
N ASN A 454 11.76 -0.85 22.80
CA ASN A 454 10.97 -2.03 23.15
C ASN A 454 9.84 -1.70 24.13
N GLU A 455 10.06 -0.79 25.08
CA GLU A 455 9.07 -0.35 26.06
C GLU A 455 7.88 0.33 25.37
N LEU A 456 8.13 1.19 24.38
CA LEU A 456 7.07 1.78 23.56
C LEU A 456 6.41 0.72 22.65
N GLN A 457 7.21 -0.03 21.89
CA GLN A 457 6.73 -0.97 20.87
C GLN A 457 5.86 -2.10 21.44
N HIS A 458 6.05 -2.46 22.72
CA HIS A 458 5.27 -3.50 23.40
C HIS A 458 4.24 -2.96 24.39
N SER A 459 4.09 -1.63 24.51
CA SER A 459 3.00 -1.04 25.30
C SER A 459 1.64 -1.32 24.66
N ARG A 460 0.69 -1.75 25.48
CA ARG A 460 -0.70 -2.03 25.07
C ARG A 460 -1.68 -0.89 25.36
N ILE A 461 -1.22 0.13 26.07
CA ILE A 461 -2.06 1.22 26.59
C ILE A 461 -1.65 2.60 26.05
N PHE A 462 -0.55 2.70 25.29
CA PHE A 462 -0.04 3.93 24.66
C PHE A 462 0.09 5.12 25.63
N GLN A 463 0.39 4.81 26.89
CA GLN A 463 0.53 5.75 27.99
C GLN A 463 1.91 5.57 28.63
N LEU A 464 2.55 6.68 28.97
CA LEU A 464 3.83 6.74 29.67
C LEU A 464 3.71 7.75 30.83
N ASP A 465 3.68 7.25 32.06
CA ASP A 465 3.50 8.10 33.24
C ASP A 465 4.63 9.12 33.39
N ASP A 466 4.34 10.24 34.07
CA ASP A 466 5.29 11.34 34.25
C ASP A 466 6.62 10.88 34.89
N LYS A 467 6.59 9.93 35.81
CA LYS A 467 7.81 9.47 36.50
C LYS A 467 8.70 8.73 35.49
N ARG A 468 8.12 7.79 34.74
CA ARG A 468 8.86 6.98 33.75
C ARG A 468 9.28 7.81 32.55
N PHE A 469 8.46 8.74 32.09
CA PHE A 469 8.81 9.69 31.04
C PHE A 469 10.05 10.52 31.42
N ASN A 470 10.04 11.15 32.60
CA ASN A 470 11.17 11.95 33.07
C ASN A 470 12.44 11.09 33.30
N GLU A 471 12.28 9.86 33.79
CA GLU A 471 13.40 8.90 33.93
C GLU A 471 14.05 8.62 32.58
N LEU A 472 13.26 8.26 31.56
CA LEU A 472 13.74 8.03 30.20
C LEU A 472 14.36 9.30 29.61
N CYS A 473 13.75 10.48 29.77
CA CYS A 473 14.32 11.75 29.29
C CYS A 473 15.72 12.02 29.86
N ASN A 474 15.95 11.76 31.16
CA ASN A 474 17.25 11.92 31.78
C ASN A 474 18.28 10.92 31.20
N ILE A 475 17.91 9.64 31.11
CA ILE A 475 18.76 8.58 30.54
C ILE A 475 19.15 8.91 29.09
N LEU A 476 18.18 9.33 28.27
CA LEU A 476 18.42 9.70 26.87
C LEU A 476 19.22 11.00 26.74
N SER A 477 19.00 11.99 27.61
CA SER A 477 19.80 13.22 27.61
C SER A 477 21.29 12.92 27.84
N ASP A 478 21.61 12.06 28.80
CA ASP A 478 23.00 11.74 29.13
C ASP A 478 23.70 10.87 28.08
N LEU A 479 22.99 9.94 27.42
CA LEU A 479 23.59 9.19 26.29
C LEU A 479 23.74 10.07 25.05
N LEU A 480 22.78 10.96 24.76
CA LEU A 480 22.88 11.85 23.61
C LEU A 480 24.00 12.88 23.77
N LYS A 481 24.31 13.36 24.98
CA LYS A 481 25.52 14.16 25.24
C LYS A 481 26.81 13.42 24.84
N ARG A 482 26.89 12.11 25.10
CA ARG A 482 28.03 11.28 24.69
C ARG A 482 28.06 11.09 23.17
N PHE A 483 26.91 10.88 22.53
CA PHE A 483 26.83 10.71 21.08
C PHE A 483 27.09 12.02 20.33
N ASP A 484 26.71 13.19 20.87
CA ASP A 484 27.07 14.51 20.34
C ASP A 484 28.59 14.72 20.33
N GLN A 485 29.26 14.36 21.44
CA GLN A 485 30.73 14.43 21.54
C GLN A 485 31.44 13.44 20.60
N HIS A 486 30.86 12.25 20.39
CA HIS A 486 31.44 11.19 19.56
C HIS A 486 31.22 11.42 18.07
N ASN A 487 29.97 11.57 17.64
CA ASN A 487 29.56 11.68 16.24
C ASN A 487 29.85 13.07 15.66
N LYS A 488 29.87 14.11 16.50
CA LYS A 488 30.01 15.54 16.11
C LYS A 488 29.02 15.93 15.00
N PRO A 489 27.70 15.72 15.21
CA PRO A 489 26.70 15.98 14.19
C PRO A 489 26.60 17.47 13.86
N THR A 490 26.09 17.80 12.66
CA THR A 490 25.83 19.19 12.25
C THR A 490 24.71 19.87 13.03
N LYS A 491 23.75 19.10 13.58
CA LYS A 491 22.79 19.54 14.60
C LYS A 491 22.87 18.59 15.78
N LEU A 492 23.07 19.11 16.99
CA LEU A 492 23.18 18.29 18.20
C LEU A 492 21.88 17.52 18.47
N TYR A 493 22.02 16.26 18.87
CA TYR A 493 20.90 15.40 19.26
C TYR A 493 20.30 15.85 20.59
N THR A 494 21.12 16.39 21.50
CA THR A 494 20.65 16.99 22.75
C THR A 494 19.78 18.22 22.53
N ASP A 495 20.15 19.10 21.59
CA ASP A 495 19.32 20.24 21.20
C ASP A 495 18.00 19.77 20.59
N GLN A 496 18.01 18.75 19.71
CA GLN A 496 16.79 18.16 19.15
C GLN A 496 15.89 17.51 20.22
N LEU A 497 16.49 16.88 21.24
CA LEU A 497 15.72 16.33 22.35
C LEU A 497 15.08 17.47 23.15
N ASN A 498 15.86 18.50 23.47
CA ASN A 498 15.38 19.70 24.14
C ASN A 498 14.27 20.40 23.34
N ASP A 499 14.36 20.48 22.01
CA ASP A 499 13.30 20.98 21.12
C ASP A 499 12.01 20.19 21.34
N ILE A 500 12.03 18.85 21.29
CA ILE A 500 10.85 18.00 21.48
C ILE A 500 10.27 18.14 22.90
N LEU A 501 11.12 18.25 23.92
CA LEU A 501 10.68 18.40 25.31
C LEU A 501 10.08 19.80 25.54
N ALA A 502 10.75 20.85 25.08
CA ALA A 502 10.37 22.25 25.23
C ALA A 502 9.21 22.69 24.33
N LYS A 503 8.90 21.96 23.24
CA LYS A 503 7.68 22.13 22.45
C LYS A 503 6.45 21.95 23.33
N THR A 504 5.97 23.07 23.89
CA THR A 504 4.55 23.34 24.08
C THR A 504 4.00 23.55 22.69
N VAL A 505 3.36 22.52 22.15
CA VAL A 505 3.24 22.44 20.70
C VAL A 505 2.37 23.57 20.15
N SER A 506 2.80 24.08 19.00
CA SER A 506 2.12 25.06 18.16
C SER A 506 2.30 24.63 16.69
N ALA A 507 1.36 25.05 15.86
CA ALA A 507 1.14 24.55 14.49
C ALA A 507 2.27 24.87 13.47
N GLU A 508 3.09 25.88 13.73
CA GLU A 508 3.81 26.56 12.65
C GLU A 508 5.13 25.88 12.20
N ASP A 509 5.57 24.82 12.89
CA ASP A 509 6.93 24.25 12.76
C ASP A 509 7.11 23.16 11.65
N PHE A 510 6.04 22.69 11.01
CA PHE A 510 6.12 21.51 10.11
C PHE A 510 5.45 21.71 8.73
N GLY A 511 5.14 22.96 8.38
CA GLY A 511 4.43 23.35 7.15
C GLY A 511 5.31 23.87 6.01
N SER A 512 6.48 23.26 5.74
CA SER A 512 7.32 23.66 4.59
C SER A 512 8.12 22.52 3.96
N GLU A 513 7.43 21.62 3.26
CA GLU A 513 7.83 21.02 1.96
C GLU A 513 6.90 19.85 1.63
N ILE A 514 6.00 20.07 0.66
CA ILE A 514 5.52 19.17 -0.42
C ILE A 514 4.32 19.89 -1.05
N ASN A 515 4.59 20.53 -2.19
CA ASN A 515 3.61 20.77 -3.26
C ASN A 515 3.81 19.66 -4.32
#